data_AF-A0A1V4ZQS3-F1
#
_entry.id   AF-A0A1V4ZQS3-F1
#
_cell.length_a   1.000
_cell.length_b   1.000
_cell.length_c   1.000
_cell.angle_alpha   90.00
_cell.angle_beta   90.00
_cell.angle_gamma   90.00
#
_symmetry.space_group_name_H-M   'P 1'
#
loop_
_entity.id
_entity.type
_entity.pdbx_description
1 polymer ?
#
loop_
_entity_poly.entity_id
_entity_poly.type
_entity_poly.pdbx_seq_one_letter_code
_entity_poly.pdbx_strand_id
1 'polypeptide(L)'
;MRPGLKDELEFAIWKITGLSIPYNEHIIPRLSQEIAMKTGEDPGEVSMRLVAQIKEIIWEDMQSQFRTRTPQREAIENPIK
;
A
#
# COMPACT_ATOMS: atom_id res chain seq x y z
N MET A 1 -6.55 10.52 11.58
CA MET A 1 -6.72 11.07 10.21
C MET A 1 -6.38 9.95 9.25
N ARG A 2 -7.25 9.59 8.30
CA ARG A 2 -6.92 8.56 7.30
C ARG A 2 -5.95 9.20 6.30
N PRO A 3 -4.80 8.59 5.98
CA PRO A 3 -3.95 9.06 4.88
C PRO A 3 -4.80 9.14 3.61
N GLY A 4 -4.55 10.13 2.75
CA GLY A 4 -5.20 10.16 1.45
C GLY A 4 -4.75 8.96 0.61
N LEU A 5 -5.54 8.57 -0.39
CA LEU A 5 -5.14 7.56 -1.37
C LEU A 5 -3.75 7.86 -1.97
N LYS A 6 -3.42 9.15 -2.12
CA LYS A 6 -2.11 9.62 -2.56
C LYS A 6 -0.98 9.17 -1.63
N ASP A 7 -1.14 9.33 -0.33
CA ASP A 7 -0.13 8.97 0.67
C ASP A 7 0.05 7.44 0.73
N GLU A 8 -1.05 6.68 0.61
CA GLU A 8 -1.03 5.21 0.54
C GLU A 8 -0.29 4.71 -0.72
N LEU A 9 -0.47 5.39 -1.86
CA LEU A 9 0.26 5.10 -3.09
C LEU A 9 1.76 5.41 -2.96
N GLU A 10 2.12 6.56 -2.41
CA GLU A 10 3.51 6.94 -2.16
C GLU A 10 4.21 5.95 -1.22
N PHE A 11 3.51 5.52 -0.16
CA PHE A 11 3.99 4.49 0.75
C PHE A 11 4.20 3.14 0.06
N ALA A 12 3.24 2.69 -0.75
CA ALA A 12 3.36 1.43 -1.49
C ALA A 12 4.53 1.46 -2.50
N ILE A 13 4.69 2.58 -3.21
CA ILE A 13 5.81 2.77 -4.15
C ILE A 13 7.14 2.75 -3.41
N TRP A 14 7.24 3.42 -2.26
CA TRP A 14 8.42 3.37 -1.42
C TRP A 14 8.71 1.94 -0.91
N LYS A 15 7.68 1.20 -0.50
CA LYS A 15 7.83 -0.20 -0.07
C LYS A 15 8.37 -1.11 -1.17
N ILE A 16 7.94 -0.92 -2.42
CA ILE A 16 8.37 -1.74 -3.55
C ILE A 16 9.76 -1.34 -4.05
N THR A 17 10.02 -0.05 -4.17
CA THR A 17 11.20 0.47 -4.88
C THR A 17 12.32 0.99 -3.96
N GLY A 18 12.00 1.25 -2.69
CA GLY A 18 12.86 1.96 -1.75
C GLY A 18 12.95 3.47 -2.00
N LEU A 19 12.27 3.99 -3.03
CA LEU A 19 12.35 5.40 -3.43
C LEU A 19 11.18 6.19 -2.83
N SER A 20 11.50 7.29 -2.14
CA SER A 20 10.50 8.25 -1.70
C SER A 20 10.24 9.24 -2.82
N ILE A 21 9.15 9.03 -3.56
CA ILE A 21 8.78 9.85 -4.72
C ILE A 21 7.34 10.32 -4.55
N PRO A 22 7.03 11.61 -4.73
CA PRO A 22 5.66 12.12 -4.71
C PRO A 22 4.82 11.49 -5.81
N TYR A 23 3.65 10.96 -5.50
CA TYR A 23 2.81 10.27 -6.46
C TYR A 23 2.30 11.23 -7.54
N ASN A 24 2.41 10.79 -8.79
CA ASN A 24 1.73 11.36 -9.95
C ASN A 24 1.35 10.22 -10.92
N GLU A 25 0.46 10.53 -11.87
CA GLU A 25 -0.09 9.57 -12.83
C GLU A 25 0.95 8.92 -13.76
N HIS A 26 2.14 9.50 -13.89
CA HIS A 26 3.22 9.00 -14.75
C HIS A 26 4.24 8.12 -14.02
N ILE A 27 4.18 8.01 -12.69
CA ILE A 27 5.16 7.22 -11.94
C ILE A 27 5.09 5.74 -12.25
N ILE A 28 3.89 5.16 -12.29
CA ILE A 28 3.73 3.74 -12.55
C ILE A 28 4.26 3.38 -13.95
N PRO A 29 3.84 4.04 -15.04
CA PRO A 29 4.42 3.80 -16.36
C PRO A 29 5.94 3.96 -16.40
N ARG A 30 6.48 5.01 -15.77
CA ARG A 30 7.92 5.29 -15.76
C ARG A 30 8.70 4.19 -15.03
N LEU A 31 8.26 3.80 -13.83
CA LEU A 31 8.90 2.74 -13.05
C LEU A 31 8.84 1.41 -13.80
N SER A 32 7.70 1.10 -14.40
CA SER A 32 7.56 -0.13 -15.20
C SER A 32 8.51 -0.15 -16.38
N GLN A 33 8.70 0.98 -17.05
CA GLN A 33 9.64 1.11 -18.16
C GLN A 33 11.10 0.98 -17.70
N GLU A 34 11.47 1.62 -16.59
CA GLU A 34 12.81 1.51 -16.01
C GLU A 34 13.13 0.08 -15.54
N ILE A 35 12.16 -0.63 -14.94
CA ILE A 35 12.30 -2.03 -14.52
C ILE A 35 12.41 -2.93 -15.76
N ALA A 36 11.51 -2.78 -16.73
CA ALA A 36 11.53 -3.54 -17.99
C ALA A 36 12.85 -3.38 -18.74
N MET A 37 13.42 -2.17 -18.80
CA MET A 37 14.74 -1.93 -19.40
C MET A 37 15.87 -2.66 -18.67
N LYS A 38 15.77 -2.83 -17.35
CA LYS A 38 16.78 -3.53 -16.54
C LYS A 38 16.64 -5.06 -16.59
N THR A 39 15.42 -5.57 -16.69
CA THR A 39 15.14 -7.01 -16.63
C THR A 39 14.95 -7.66 -18.00
N GLY A 40 14.68 -6.86 -19.04
CA GLY A 40 14.31 -7.35 -20.37
C GLY A 40 12.86 -7.85 -20.46
N GLU A 41 12.03 -7.59 -19.45
CA GLU A 41 10.61 -7.95 -19.43
C GLU A 41 9.75 -6.98 -20.26
N ASP A 42 8.52 -7.39 -20.59
CA ASP A 42 7.54 -6.51 -21.23
C ASP A 42 7.08 -5.41 -20.25
N PRO A 43 7.12 -4.13 -20.63
CA PRO A 43 6.72 -3.02 -19.76
C PRO A 43 5.24 -3.07 -19.34
N GLY A 44 4.37 -3.65 -20.16
CA GLY A 44 2.96 -3.88 -19.84
C GLY A 44 2.81 -4.92 -18.73
N GLU A 45 3.50 -6.06 -18.83
CA GLU A 45 3.52 -7.08 -17.78
C GLU A 45 4.08 -6.54 -16.46
N VAL A 46 5.20 -5.80 -16.53
CA VAL A 46 5.78 -5.17 -15.35
C VAL A 46 4.81 -4.16 -14.73
N SER A 47 4.08 -3.40 -15.52
CA SER A 47 3.06 -2.45 -15.03
C SER A 47 1.91 -3.15 -14.31
N MET A 48 1.37 -4.23 -14.90
CA MET A 48 0.32 -5.02 -14.25
C MET A 48 0.78 -5.59 -12.92
N ARG A 49 2.00 -6.13 -12.87
CA ARG A 49 2.62 -6.67 -11.64
C ARG A 49 2.81 -5.57 -10.59
N LEU A 50 3.31 -4.40 -10.99
CA LEU A 50 3.52 -3.27 -10.08
C LEU A 50 2.19 -2.81 -9.47
N VAL A 51 1.14 -2.68 -10.28
CA VAL A 51 -0.20 -2.31 -9.82
C VAL A 51 -0.78 -3.35 -8.88
N ALA A 52 -0.57 -4.64 -9.15
CA ALA A 52 -1.01 -5.72 -8.25
C ALA A 52 -0.34 -5.63 -6.88
N GLN A 53 0.98 -5.44 -6.84
CA GLN A 53 1.74 -5.29 -5.58
C GLN A 53 1.30 -4.05 -4.79
N ILE A 54 1.05 -2.92 -5.47
CA ILE A 54 0.56 -1.70 -4.81
C ILE A 54 -0.79 -1.96 -4.14
N LYS A 55 -1.72 -2.61 -4.85
CA LYS A 55 -3.03 -2.95 -4.29
C LYS A 55 -2.93 -3.86 -3.08
N GLU A 56 -2.03 -4.85 -3.14
CA GLU A 56 -1.80 -5.78 -2.04
C GLU A 56 -1.26 -5.05 -0.80
N ILE A 57 -0.25 -4.20 -0.95
CA ILE A 57 0.32 -3.42 0.16
C ILE A 57 -0.74 -2.51 0.82
N ILE A 58 -1.53 -1.80 0.01
CA ILE A 58 -2.59 -0.94 0.53
C ILE A 58 -3.67 -1.77 1.24
N TRP A 59 -4.04 -2.91 0.67
CA TRP A 59 -5.01 -3.82 1.27
C TRP A 59 -4.52 -4.37 2.61
N GLU A 60 -3.27 -4.82 2.69
CA GLU A 60 -2.65 -5.30 3.92
C GLU A 60 -2.58 -4.22 4.99
N ASP A 61 -2.20 -2.99 4.61
CA ASP A 61 -2.15 -1.86 5.54
C ASP A 61 -3.55 -1.53 6.08
N MET A 62 -4.57 -1.49 5.20
CA MET A 62 -5.95 -1.34 5.61
C MET A 62 -6.38 -2.45 6.59
N GLN A 63 -6.11 -3.71 6.26
CA GLN A 63 -6.45 -4.85 7.13
C GLN A 63 -5.74 -4.80 8.47
N SER A 64 -4.47 -4.37 8.50
CA SER A 64 -3.71 -4.17 9.73
C SER A 64 -4.37 -3.11 10.62
N GLN A 65 -4.77 -1.97 10.05
CA GLN A 65 -5.50 -0.92 10.76
C GLN A 65 -6.85 -1.39 11.31
N PHE A 66 -7.56 -2.26 10.58
CA PHE A 66 -8.81 -2.88 11.07
C PHE A 66 -8.55 -3.92 12.17
N ARG A 67 -7.48 -4.71 12.09
CA ARG A 67 -7.09 -5.68 13.12
C ARG A 67 -6.56 -5.04 14.39
N THR A 68 -5.97 -3.85 14.32
CA THR A 68 -5.57 -3.10 15.52
C THR A 68 -6.77 -2.48 16.25
N ARG A 69 -7.93 -2.42 15.60
CA ARG A 69 -9.23 -2.03 16.19
C ARG A 69 -10.04 -3.25 16.60
N THR A 70 -9.46 -4.18 17.34
CA THR A 70 -10.28 -5.02 18.20
C THR A 70 -10.95 -4.08 19.22
N PRO A 71 -12.28 -4.03 19.33
CA PRO A 71 -12.90 -3.27 20.40
C PRO A 71 -12.40 -3.88 21.70
N GLN A 72 -11.81 -3.05 22.58
CA GLN A 72 -11.74 -3.42 23.98
C GLN A 72 -13.18 -3.71 24.39
N ARG A 73 -13.53 -5.00 24.50
CA ARG A 73 -14.74 -5.41 25.18
C ARG A 73 -14.65 -4.77 26.55
N GLU A 74 -15.52 -3.81 26.77
CA GLU A 74 -15.85 -3.22 28.05
C GLU A 74 -15.82 -4.32 29.13
N ALA A 75 -14.70 -4.43 29.85
CA ALA A 75 -14.67 -5.07 31.14
C ALA A 75 -15.23 -4.06 32.15
N ILE A 76 -16.51 -3.73 32.00
CA ILE A 76 -17.28 -3.13 33.09
C ILE A 76 -17.67 -4.31 33.99
N GLU A 77 -16.70 -4.77 34.79
CA GLU A 77 -17.00 -5.54 35.99
C GLU A 77 -17.74 -4.60 36.96
N ASN A 78 -19.06 -4.60 36.88
CA ASN A 78 -19.91 -4.12 37.96
C ASN A 78 -20.30 -5.35 38.78
N PRO A 79 -19.67 -5.62 39.94
CA PRO A 79 -20.28 -6.50 40.91
C PRO A 79 -21.45 -5.74 41.54
N ILE A 80 -22.64 -6.23 41.25
CA ILE A 80 -23.91 -5.91 41.89
C ILE A 80 -23.70 -5.93 43.42
N LYS A 81 -24.03 -4.83 44.08
CA LYS A 81 -24.25 -4.78 45.54
C LYS A 81 -25.67 -5.20 45.86
#